data_AF-A0A2W2BD30-F1
#
_entry.id   AF-A0A2W2BD30-F1
#
_cell.length_a   1.000
_cell.length_b   1.000
_cell.length_c   1.000
_cell.angle_alpha   90.00
_cell.angle_beta   90.00
_cell.angle_gamma   90.00
#
_symmetry.space_group_name_H-M   'P 1'
#
loop_
_entity.id
_entity.type
_entity.pdbx_description
1 polymer ?
#
loop_
_entity_poly.entity_id
_entity_poly.type
_entity_poly.pdbx_seq_one_letter_code
_entity_poly.pdbx_strand_id
1 'polypeptide(L)' 'MAGVSNEYLSWAKLNYPGDLRGKIEGQVVGPNRMGELFVIRATEYNAETDVTTAHLAYATTEDVEK' A
#
# COMPACT_ATOMS: atom_id res chain seq x y z
N MET A 1 -12.04 18.87 -11.97
CA MET A 1 -10.81 18.12 -12.29
C MET A 1 -9.66 18.88 -11.64
N ALA A 2 -9.18 18.41 -10.50
CA ALA A 2 -8.03 18.98 -9.80
C ALA A 2 -7.10 17.80 -9.49
N GLY A 3 -5.86 17.93 -9.93
CA GLY A 3 -4.86 16.86 -9.99
C GLY A 3 -4.59 16.23 -8.64
N VAL A 4 -4.74 14.91 -8.59
CA VAL A 4 -4.12 14.09 -7.56
C VAL A 4 -2.62 14.22 -7.76
N SER A 5 -1.95 15.02 -6.92
CA SER A 5 -0.50 15.11 -6.88
C SER A 5 0.06 13.76 -6.43
N ASN A 6 0.36 12.94 -7.43
CA ASN A 6 0.75 11.54 -7.38
C ASN A 6 2.23 11.37 -6.97
N GLU A 7 2.73 12.16 -6.01
CA GLU A 7 4.18 12.35 -5.78
C GLU A 7 4.66 12.10 -4.34
N TYR A 8 3.93 11.31 -3.55
CA TYR A 8 4.47 10.71 -2.33
C TYR A 8 4.49 9.18 -2.43
N LEU A 9 5.15 8.67 -3.48
CA LEU A 9 5.68 7.31 -3.52
C LEU A 9 6.84 7.22 -2.51
N SER A 10 6.55 7.09 -1.21
CA SER A 10 7.54 6.50 -0.31
C SER A 10 7.50 4.99 -0.55
N TRP A 11 8.47 4.46 -1.28
CA TRP A 11 8.62 3.05 -1.66
C TRP A 11 8.95 2.16 -0.45
N ALA A 12 8.16 2.23 0.60
CA ALA A 12 8.21 1.24 1.68
C ALA A 12 7.64 -0.06 1.12
N LYS A 13 8.50 -1.08 1.02
CA LYS A 13 8.13 -2.43 0.59
C LYS A 13 7.97 -3.29 1.83
N LEU A 14 6.78 -3.87 1.99
CA LEU A 14 6.54 -4.89 3.02
C LEU A 14 6.59 -6.26 2.36
N ASN A 15 7.33 -7.18 2.97
CA ASN A 15 7.43 -8.56 2.50
C ASN A 15 6.53 -9.44 3.35
N TYR A 16 5.69 -10.21 2.68
CA TYR A 16 4.82 -11.21 3.28
C TYR A 16 5.19 -12.58 2.72
N PRO A 17 5.21 -13.63 3.56
CA PRO A 17 5.42 -14.98 3.08
C PRO A 17 4.18 -15.49 2.30
N GLY A 18 4.42 -16.24 1.22
CA GLY A 18 3.39 -16.86 0.39
C GLY A 18 2.72 -15.91 -0.62
N ASP A 19 1.76 -16.44 -1.37
CA ASP A 19 0.98 -15.68 -2.38
C ASP A 19 -0.23 -14.96 -1.75
N LEU A 20 -0.06 -13.65 -1.58
CA LEU A 20 -1.07 -12.73 -1.06
C LEU A 20 -1.55 -11.71 -2.10
N ARG A 21 -1.30 -11.95 -3.39
CA ARG A 21 -1.70 -11.02 -4.46
C ARG A 21 -3.20 -10.72 -4.41
N GLY A 22 -3.55 -9.43 -4.39
CA GLY A 22 -4.93 -8.95 -4.34
C GLY A 22 -5.68 -9.26 -3.05
N LYS A 23 -5.06 -9.93 -2.05
CA LYS A 23 -5.73 -10.31 -0.79
C LYS A 23 -5.60 -9.23 0.30
N ILE A 24 -4.49 -8.51 0.27
CA ILE A 24 -4.13 -7.50 1.28
C ILE A 24 -4.16 -6.07 0.72
N GLU A 25 -4.54 -5.90 -0.54
CA GLU A 25 -4.76 -4.58 -1.14
C GLU A 25 -5.95 -3.89 -0.47
N GLY A 26 -5.82 -2.58 -0.25
CA GLY A 26 -6.76 -1.75 0.52
C GLY A 26 -6.55 -1.83 2.04
N GLN A 27 -5.71 -2.73 2.57
CA GLN A 27 -5.44 -2.77 4.00
C GLN A 27 -4.63 -1.57 4.47
N VAL A 28 -5.03 -1.02 5.62
CA VAL A 28 -4.34 0.06 6.31
C VAL A 28 -3.26 -0.53 7.21
N VAL A 29 -2.02 -0.08 7.03
CA VAL A 29 -0.87 -0.50 7.84
C VAL A 29 -0.71 0.38 9.08
N GLY A 30 -1.03 1.67 8.98
CA GLY A 30 -1.00 2.61 10.10
C GLY A 30 -0.78 4.05 9.67
N PRO A 31 -0.85 5.01 10.60
CA PRO A 31 -0.64 6.43 10.31
C PRO A 31 0.85 6.80 10.27
N ASN A 32 1.20 7.82 9.49
CA ASN A 32 2.50 8.50 9.58
C ASN A 32 2.49 9.58 10.69
N ARG A 33 3.62 10.26 10.90
CA ARG A 33 3.74 11.34 11.92
C ARG A 33 2.86 12.56 11.63
N MET A 34 2.30 12.68 10.43
CA MET A 34 1.41 13.75 9.99
C MET A 34 -0.07 13.34 10.02
N GLY A 35 -0.38 12.09 10.38
CA GLY A 35 -1.75 11.57 10.46
C GLY A 35 -2.30 10.95 9.17
N GLU A 36 -1.51 10.84 8.11
CA GLU A 36 -1.90 10.19 6.86
C GLU A 36 -1.80 8.67 6.99
N LEU A 37 -2.71 7.92 6.35
CA LEU A 37 -2.74 6.46 6.43
C LEU A 37 -1.88 5.82 5.34
N PHE A 38 -1.03 4.86 5.72
CA PHE A 38 -0.38 3.98 4.77
C PHE A 38 -1.33 2.86 4.37
N VAL A 39 -1.66 2.80 3.08
CA VAL A 39 -2.56 1.79 2.51
C VAL A 39 -1.81 0.98 1.47
N ILE A 40 -2.00 -0.34 1.48
CA ILE A 40 -1.46 -1.22 0.45
C ILE A 40 -2.27 -1.02 -0.84
N ARG A 41 -1.61 -0.58 -1.92
CA ARG A 41 -2.28 -0.31 -3.20
C ARG A 41 -2.02 -1.38 -4.25
N ALA A 42 -0.89 -2.04 -4.19
CA ALA A 42 -0.54 -3.08 -5.13
C ALA A 42 0.30 -4.15 -4.44
N THR A 43 0.21 -5.37 -4.96
CA THR A 43 0.98 -6.51 -4.49
C THR A 43 1.62 -7.27 -5.66
N GLU A 44 2.87 -7.68 -5.48
CA GLU A 44 3.63 -8.46 -6.45
C GLU A 44 4.14 -9.73 -5.77
N TYR A 45 3.91 -10.91 -6.37
CA TYR A 45 4.39 -12.19 -5.82
C TYR A 45 5.57 -12.72 -6.62
N ASN A 46 6.62 -13.12 -5.92
CA ASN A 46 7.76 -13.84 -6.46
C ASN A 46 7.68 -15.32 -6.05
N ALA A 47 7.50 -16.20 -7.04
CA ALA A 47 7.40 -17.65 -6.84
C ALA A 47 8.75 -18.33 -6.52
N GLU A 48 9.89 -17.72 -6.86
CA GLU A 48 11.22 -18.27 -6.58
C GLU A 48 11.59 -18.12 -5.10
N THR A 49 11.18 -17.01 -4.49
CA THR A 49 11.45 -16.71 -3.08
C THR A 49 10.26 -16.96 -2.17
N ASP A 50 9.09 -17.29 -2.75
CA ASP A 50 7.80 -17.43 -2.07
C ASP A 50 7.43 -16.21 -1.20
N VAL A 51 7.65 -15.02 -1.77
CA VAL A 51 7.41 -13.74 -1.09
C VAL A 51 6.49 -12.86 -1.91
N THR A 52 5.47 -12.31 -1.27
CA THR A 52 4.68 -11.19 -1.78
C THR A 52 5.24 -9.86 -1.27
N THR A 53 5.57 -8.96 -2.18
CA THR A 53 5.91 -7.56 -1.89
C THR A 53 4.67 -6.69 -2.02
N ALA A 54 4.37 -5.89 -0.98
CA ALA A 54 3.30 -4.91 -0.99
C ALA A 54 3.84 -3.49 -1.20
N HIS A 55 3.11 -2.73 -2.01
CA HIS A 55 3.40 -1.33 -2.35
C HIS A 55 2.44 -0.42 -1.60
N LEU A 56 3.00 0.48 -0.81
CA LEU A 56 2.26 1.41 0.04
C LEU A 56 2.06 2.75 -0.67
N ALA A 57 0.90 3.36 -0.44
CA ALA A 57 0.63 4.75 -0.76
C ALA A 57 -0.02 5.45 0.43
N TYR A 58 0.13 6.76 0.49
CA TYR A 58 -0.63 7.59 1.42
C TYR A 58 -2.09 7.68 0.97
N ALA A 59 -2.99 7.57 1.92
CA ALA A 59 -4.41 7.86 1.74
C ALA A 59 -4.86 8.75 2.90
N THR A 60 -5.72 9.72 2.61
CA THR A 60 -6.43 10.45 3.64
C THR A 60 -7.57 9.59 4.19
N THR A 61 -8.10 9.90 5.37
CA THR A 61 -9.28 9.20 5.91
C THR A 61 -10.47 9.27 4.95
N GLU A 62 -10.64 10.40 4.24
CA GLU A 62 -11.69 10.59 3.24
C GLU A 62 -11.54 9.68 2.00
N ASP A 63 -10.31 9.22 1.69
CA ASP A 63 -10.03 8.29 0.58
C ASP A 63 -10.29 6.82 0.96
N VAL A 64 -10.36 6.50 2.26
CA VAL A 64 -10.56 5.13 2.76
C VAL A 64 -12.04 4.83 3.03
N GLU A 65 -12.86 5.85 3.28
CA GLU A 65 -14.30 5.72 3.58
C GLU A 65 -15.22 5.64 2.34
N LYS A 66 -14.69 5.74 1.12
CA LYS A 66 -15.44 5.61 -0.14
C LYS A 66 -15.29 4.24 -0.77
#